data_AF-A0A9P9AUY2-F1
#
_entry.id   AF-A0A9P9AUY2-F1
#
_cell.length_a   1.000
_cell.length_b   1.000
_cell.length_c   1.000
_cell.angle_alpha   90.00
_cell.angle_beta   90.00
_cell.angle_gamma   90.00
#
_symmetry.space_group_name_H-M   'P 1'
#
loop_
_entity.id
_entity.type
_entity.pdbx_description
1 polymer ?
#
loop_
_entity_poly.entity_id
_entity_poly.type
_entity_poly.pdbx_seq_one_letter_code
_entity_poly.pdbx_strand_id
1 'polypeptide(L)'
;MSYKVSSPDEYLAITGMSIENVKITKAAWVWPFQRCTRFSVQPHDYAMDLQAMTREKLQLNIPVIFTVGPDVNQRGANTRDGVVDDEEAVHLEDRGDALMKYAMLLADSEGSSKRSDQRLHLENIVKGIIEGETRVLVSSMTMEEIFSEREVFKKRVFRNIQGELSKFGLRIFNCNVKELKDAPSSKYFESLSRKAHESATNQARIDVAEAQLRGNVGEAQRKGEQEREIAKINAQTAVQKTDRDIERAQAEAHLDTRRTELNRDVDIARVTAQRALESRDEDLKKEVELKRAGAELERLRATDVTKATIARESKQQAADAAAYEVEAEARANQEASQRRADAAAYQCKIDAVAKAEANYNQTTKNTDALAYKTRNDAEAWAYAAQQRAEAELNAKLKEAEGIAAMADAYGKLSHAFGGPAGLLQYMMIEKGTYVELAKANATAIKGLEPKISVWNTGSQGQGNEATDTMRNVYQMLPPLMTTINEQTGITLPEWQFGKLNAGVDAVSQEGKKKVNGTK
;
A
#
# COMPACT_ATOMS: atom_id res chain seq x y z
N MET A 1 -63.38 -11.81 22.36
CA MET A 1 -62.34 -10.87 22.81
C MET A 1 -61.04 -11.65 22.90
N SER A 2 -59.94 -11.17 22.30
CA SER A 2 -58.65 -11.88 22.37
C SER A 2 -57.58 -10.98 22.98
N TYR A 3 -56.82 -11.48 23.95
CA TYR A 3 -55.64 -10.78 24.44
C TYR A 3 -54.46 -11.03 23.49
N LYS A 4 -53.85 -9.96 22.97
CA LYS A 4 -52.69 -10.04 22.09
C LYS A 4 -51.52 -9.28 22.72
N VAL A 5 -50.34 -9.89 22.63
CA VAL A 5 -49.05 -9.33 23.06
C VAL A 5 -48.14 -9.27 21.83
N SER A 6 -47.35 -8.20 21.69
CA SER A 6 -46.32 -8.06 20.66
C SER A 6 -44.93 -8.43 21.17
N SER A 7 -44.04 -8.77 20.24
CA SER A 7 -42.63 -9.00 20.52
C SER A 7 -41.92 -7.70 20.97
N PRO A 8 -40.74 -7.78 21.61
CA PRO A 8 -39.99 -6.61 22.07
C PRO A 8 -39.72 -5.56 20.97
N ASP A 9 -39.57 -6.02 19.73
CA ASP A 9 -39.29 -5.23 18.52
C ASP A 9 -40.54 -4.87 17.69
N GLU A 10 -41.74 -5.29 18.14
CA GLU A 10 -43.00 -5.04 17.45
C GLU A 10 -44.00 -4.25 18.32
N TYR A 11 -44.92 -3.52 17.68
CA TYR A 11 -46.07 -2.89 18.33
C TYR A 11 -47.38 -3.33 17.67
N LEU A 12 -48.45 -3.28 18.46
CA LEU A 12 -49.82 -3.51 17.99
C LEU A 12 -50.44 -2.16 17.65
N ALA A 13 -50.86 -1.98 16.40
CA ALA A 13 -51.77 -0.91 16.00
C ALA A 13 -53.21 -1.45 16.01
N ILE A 14 -54.09 -0.79 16.76
CA ILE A 14 -55.49 -1.20 16.93
C ILE A 14 -56.41 -0.11 16.43
N THR A 15 -57.36 -0.47 15.58
CA THR A 15 -58.38 0.40 15.00
C THR A 15 -59.76 -0.26 15.12
N GLY A 16 -60.84 0.52 15.04
CA GLY A 16 -62.22 0.00 15.03
C GLY A 16 -63.09 0.58 16.13
N MET A 17 -64.13 -0.16 16.53
CA MET A 17 -65.18 0.37 17.42
C MET A 17 -64.59 0.96 18.72
N SER A 18 -64.97 2.21 19.04
CA SER A 18 -64.49 3.03 20.16
C SER A 18 -63.05 3.58 20.04
N ILE A 19 -62.41 3.51 18.87
CA ILE A 19 -61.09 4.09 18.59
C ILE A 19 -61.22 5.02 17.37
N GLU A 20 -61.06 6.33 17.57
CA GLU A 20 -61.23 7.33 16.49
C GLU A 20 -60.07 7.35 15.49
N ASN A 21 -58.84 7.14 15.96
CA ASN A 21 -57.64 7.11 15.11
C ASN A 21 -56.97 5.73 15.14
N VAL A 22 -55.77 5.65 15.71
CA VAL A 22 -54.99 4.41 15.86
C VAL A 22 -54.47 4.34 17.29
N LYS A 23 -54.65 3.20 17.95
CA LYS A 23 -54.10 2.95 19.29
C LYS A 23 -52.86 2.04 19.18
N ILE A 24 -51.70 2.54 19.62
CA ILE A 24 -50.42 1.81 19.59
C ILE A 24 -50.09 1.30 20.98
N THR A 25 -49.92 -0.01 21.13
CA THR A 25 -49.63 -0.65 22.44
C THR A 25 -48.78 -1.91 22.28
N LYS A 26 -48.05 -2.31 23.33
CA LYS A 26 -47.32 -3.59 23.37
C LYS A 26 -48.22 -4.79 23.70
N ALA A 27 -49.25 -4.56 24.49
CA ALA A 27 -50.24 -5.58 24.82
C ALA A 27 -51.60 -4.94 25.01
N ALA A 28 -52.64 -5.56 24.46
CA ALA A 28 -54.00 -5.05 24.57
C ALA A 28 -55.03 -6.14 24.34
N TRP A 29 -56.20 -5.93 24.92
CA TRP A 29 -57.40 -6.68 24.60
C TRP A 29 -58.00 -6.15 23.30
N VAL A 30 -58.18 -7.06 22.33
CA VAL A 30 -58.86 -6.76 21.06
C VAL A 30 -60.31 -7.20 21.18
N TRP A 31 -61.22 -6.23 21.09
CA TRP A 31 -62.66 -6.43 21.17
C TRP A 31 -63.25 -6.90 19.83
N PRO A 32 -64.43 -7.55 19.81
CA PRO A 32 -65.18 -7.76 18.57
C PRO A 32 -65.37 -6.41 17.85
N PHE A 33 -65.21 -6.37 16.52
CA PHE A 33 -65.19 -5.15 15.70
C PHE A 33 -63.95 -4.25 15.79
N GLN A 34 -62.87 -4.73 16.44
CA GLN A 34 -61.55 -4.09 16.36
C GLN A 34 -60.61 -4.88 15.45
N ARG A 35 -59.86 -4.16 14.60
CA ARG A 35 -58.73 -4.69 13.82
C ARG A 35 -57.44 -4.44 14.58
N CYS A 36 -56.53 -5.40 14.49
CA CYS A 36 -55.23 -5.32 15.14
C CYS A 36 -54.16 -5.79 14.15
N THR A 37 -53.26 -4.88 13.79
CA THR A 37 -52.10 -5.12 12.93
C THR A 37 -50.82 -5.05 13.75
N ARG A 38 -49.83 -5.87 13.38
CA ARG A 38 -48.51 -5.88 14.01
C ARG A 38 -47.51 -5.26 13.07
N PHE A 39 -46.71 -4.33 13.56
CA PHE A 39 -45.61 -3.73 12.80
C PHE A 39 -44.31 -3.76 13.60
N SER A 40 -43.20 -3.94 12.90
CA SER A 40 -41.86 -3.96 13.49
C SER A 40 -41.28 -2.56 13.49
N VAL A 41 -40.47 -2.26 14.51
CA VAL A 41 -39.76 -0.98 14.71
C VAL A 41 -38.27 -1.14 14.43
N GLN A 42 -37.84 -2.32 13.94
CA GLN A 42 -36.44 -2.54 13.62
C GLN A 42 -35.98 -1.55 12.53
N PRO A 43 -34.85 -0.84 12.72
CA PRO A 43 -34.24 -0.06 11.67
C PRO A 43 -33.80 -0.96 10.52
N HIS A 44 -33.91 -0.43 9.30
CA HIS A 44 -33.49 -1.13 8.08
C HIS A 44 -32.39 -0.35 7.39
N ASP A 45 -31.47 -1.08 6.75
CA ASP A 45 -30.38 -0.50 5.97
C ASP A 45 -30.79 -0.31 4.52
N TYR A 46 -30.70 0.93 4.05
CA TYR A 46 -31.00 1.34 2.70
C TYR A 46 -29.69 1.68 1.98
N ALA A 47 -29.14 0.69 1.28
CA ALA A 47 -28.00 0.87 0.40
C ALA A 47 -28.45 1.38 -0.97
N MET A 48 -27.83 2.46 -1.44
CA MET A 48 -28.14 3.05 -2.75
C MET A 48 -26.92 3.77 -3.33
N ASP A 49 -26.85 3.78 -4.66
CA ASP A 49 -25.85 4.50 -5.43
C ASP A 49 -26.52 5.72 -6.05
N LEU A 50 -26.34 6.88 -5.43
CA LEU A 50 -27.01 8.11 -5.83
C LEU A 50 -26.26 8.80 -6.96
N GLN A 51 -26.92 8.91 -8.11
CA GLN A 51 -26.40 9.66 -9.24
C GLN A 51 -26.91 11.10 -9.22
N ALA A 52 -25.98 12.04 -9.02
CA ALA A 52 -26.27 13.46 -8.98
C ALA A 52 -25.27 14.24 -9.83
N MET A 53 -25.64 15.48 -10.15
CA MET A 53 -24.85 16.40 -10.94
C MET A 53 -24.52 17.62 -10.08
N THR A 54 -23.27 18.06 -10.03
CA THR A 54 -22.88 19.28 -9.29
C THR A 54 -23.34 20.55 -10.01
N ARG A 55 -23.19 21.70 -9.34
CA ARG A 55 -23.39 23.02 -9.96
C ARG A 55 -22.57 23.23 -11.24
N GLU A 56 -21.40 22.58 -11.33
CA GLU A 56 -20.47 22.64 -12.47
C GLU A 56 -20.82 21.63 -13.58
N LYS A 57 -21.97 20.95 -13.46
CA LYS A 57 -22.44 19.91 -14.39
C LYS A 57 -21.58 18.65 -14.43
N LEU A 58 -20.81 18.39 -13.37
CA LEU A 58 -20.06 17.14 -13.23
C LEU A 58 -20.97 16.07 -12.65
N GLN A 59 -20.99 14.90 -13.29
CA GLN A 59 -21.74 13.74 -12.81
C GLN A 59 -20.92 12.96 -11.79
N LEU A 60 -21.52 12.64 -10.65
CA LEU A 60 -20.89 11.87 -9.60
C LEU A 60 -21.82 10.77 -9.09
N ASN A 61 -21.20 9.69 -8.62
CA ASN A 61 -21.89 8.60 -7.96
C ASN A 61 -21.56 8.63 -6.46
N ILE A 62 -22.59 8.76 -5.62
CA ILE A 62 -22.47 8.75 -4.16
C ILE A 62 -23.04 7.43 -3.63
N PRO A 63 -22.18 6.44 -3.37
CA PRO A 63 -22.57 5.23 -2.66
C PRO A 63 -22.86 5.55 -1.20
N VAL A 64 -24.11 5.38 -0.77
CA VAL A 64 -24.56 5.69 0.59
C VAL A 64 -25.33 4.52 1.20
N ILE A 65 -25.21 4.38 2.51
CA ILE A 65 -25.98 3.44 3.31
C ILE A 65 -26.62 4.23 4.45
N PHE A 66 -27.94 4.27 4.46
CA PHE A 66 -28.72 4.89 5.54
C PHE A 66 -29.42 3.82 6.35
N THR A 67 -29.24 3.83 7.67
CA THR A 67 -30.02 3.01 8.59
C THR A 67 -31.20 3.86 9.05
N VAL A 68 -32.40 3.56 8.55
CA VAL A 68 -33.63 4.33 8.83
C VAL A 68 -34.64 3.44 9.54
N GLY A 69 -35.31 3.97 10.54
CA GLY A 69 -36.40 3.29 11.23
C GLY A 69 -37.38 4.26 11.87
N PRO A 70 -38.53 3.78 12.33
CA PRO A 70 -39.49 4.63 13.01
C PRO A 70 -38.93 5.16 14.33
N ASP A 71 -39.28 6.39 14.66
CA ASP A 71 -38.86 7.02 15.91
C ASP A 71 -39.70 6.51 17.09
N VAL A 72 -39.09 5.70 17.94
CA VAL A 72 -39.73 5.13 19.14
C VAL A 72 -39.71 6.07 20.34
N ASN A 73 -38.92 7.15 20.30
CA ASN A 73 -38.65 7.98 21.46
C ASN A 73 -39.66 9.12 21.63
N GLN A 74 -40.35 9.51 20.56
CA GLN A 74 -41.42 10.50 20.60
C GLN A 74 -42.78 9.85 20.86
N ARG A 75 -42.96 9.42 22.12
CA ARG A 75 -44.25 9.06 22.76
C ARG A 75 -44.98 7.82 22.24
N GLY A 76 -44.34 6.66 22.41
CA GLY A 76 -45.03 5.36 22.47
C GLY A 76 -44.68 4.56 23.73
N ALA A 77 -45.49 4.72 24.79
CA ALA A 77 -45.77 3.72 25.85
C ALA A 77 -45.14 3.77 27.26
N ASN A 78 -44.15 4.61 27.65
CA ASN A 78 -43.46 4.40 28.96
C ASN A 78 -43.19 5.59 29.92
N THR A 79 -43.73 6.80 29.76
CA THR A 79 -43.62 7.82 30.84
C THR A 79 -44.89 7.92 31.68
N ARG A 80 -44.88 7.22 32.82
CA ARG A 80 -45.68 7.57 34.01
C ARG A 80 -44.83 8.49 34.89
N ASP A 81 -44.59 9.71 34.45
CA ASP A 81 -44.34 10.87 35.33
C ASP A 81 -44.00 12.07 34.46
N GLY A 82 -44.56 13.22 34.85
CA GLY A 82 -44.23 14.49 34.25
C GLY A 82 -43.02 15.11 34.93
N VAL A 83 -42.07 15.57 34.13
CA VAL A 83 -41.37 16.86 34.27
C VAL A 83 -40.97 17.25 32.84
N VAL A 84 -41.38 18.43 32.39
CA VAL A 84 -40.93 19.04 31.14
C VAL A 84 -39.92 20.09 31.58
N ASP A 85 -38.63 19.87 31.29
CA ASP A 85 -37.67 20.96 31.26
C ASP A 85 -37.70 21.57 29.86
N ASP A 86 -37.92 22.87 29.83
CA ASP A 86 -37.96 23.75 28.67
C ASP A 86 -36.61 23.80 27.94
N GLU A 87 -36.64 23.83 26.60
CA GLU A 87 -35.88 24.76 25.73
C GLU A 87 -35.85 24.41 24.21
N GLU A 88 -36.52 23.34 23.73
CA GLU A 88 -36.61 23.04 22.28
C GLU A 88 -38.05 22.87 21.74
N ALA A 89 -39.00 23.65 22.25
CA ALA A 89 -40.38 23.64 21.78
C ALA A 89 -40.64 24.67 20.65
N VAL A 90 -40.16 24.41 19.43
CA VAL A 90 -40.46 25.28 18.25
C VAL A 90 -41.11 24.53 17.07
N HIS A 91 -41.51 23.26 17.21
CA HIS A 91 -42.31 22.58 16.18
C HIS A 91 -43.65 22.08 16.74
N LEU A 92 -44.56 23.03 16.97
CA LEU A 92 -45.88 22.84 17.56
C LEU A 92 -46.94 22.27 16.56
N GLU A 93 -46.54 21.37 15.67
CA GLU A 93 -47.46 20.61 14.80
C GLU A 93 -47.53 19.11 15.14
N ASP A 94 -46.77 18.66 16.14
CA ASP A 94 -46.70 17.26 16.57
C ASP A 94 -47.87 16.87 17.51
N ARG A 95 -49.07 16.77 16.93
CA ARG A 95 -50.23 16.13 17.57
C ARG A 95 -50.39 14.64 17.22
N GLY A 96 -49.40 13.99 16.64
CA GLY A 96 -49.45 12.56 16.30
C GLY A 96 -48.09 11.90 16.47
N ASP A 97 -48.01 10.97 17.43
CA ASP A 97 -46.89 10.06 17.71
C ASP A 97 -46.17 9.62 16.42
N ALA A 98 -44.84 9.68 16.37
CA ALA A 98 -44.08 9.27 15.19
C ALA A 98 -44.39 7.81 14.80
N LEU A 99 -44.67 6.95 15.78
CA LEU A 99 -45.13 5.59 15.56
C LEU A 99 -46.53 5.54 14.94
N MET A 100 -47.39 6.52 15.22
CA MET A 100 -48.72 6.65 14.63
C MET A 100 -48.64 7.04 13.16
N LYS A 101 -47.78 8.00 12.81
CA LYS A 101 -47.53 8.36 11.39
C LYS A 101 -46.98 7.16 10.61
N TYR A 102 -46.04 6.43 11.21
CA TYR A 102 -45.49 5.22 10.64
C TYR A 102 -46.55 4.10 10.49
N ALA A 103 -47.40 3.89 11.50
CA ALA A 103 -48.46 2.90 11.46
C ALA A 103 -49.53 3.23 10.41
N MET A 104 -49.87 4.52 10.23
CA MET A 104 -50.77 4.98 9.17
C MET A 104 -50.19 4.74 7.78
N LEU A 105 -48.90 5.00 7.60
CA LEU A 105 -48.20 4.73 6.33
C LEU A 105 -48.23 3.25 5.95
N LEU A 106 -48.13 2.35 6.94
CA LEU A 106 -48.27 0.91 6.71
C LEU A 106 -49.70 0.49 6.43
N ALA A 107 -50.71 1.18 6.98
CA ALA A 107 -52.12 0.82 6.85
C ALA A 107 -52.74 1.20 5.49
N ASP A 108 -52.28 2.28 4.84
CA ASP A 108 -52.80 2.73 3.53
C ASP A 108 -52.56 1.70 2.40
N SER A 109 -51.74 0.68 2.66
CA SER A 109 -51.45 -0.43 1.74
C SER A 109 -52.42 -1.63 1.83
N GLU A 110 -53.48 -1.56 2.65
CA GLU A 110 -54.44 -2.66 2.90
C GLU A 110 -55.23 -3.15 1.65
N GLY A 111 -55.13 -2.47 0.50
CA GLY A 111 -55.67 -2.93 -0.78
C GLY A 111 -54.92 -4.10 -1.42
N SER A 112 -53.66 -4.36 -1.03
CA SER A 112 -52.85 -5.50 -1.51
C SER A 112 -52.62 -6.48 -0.36
N SER A 113 -53.11 -7.72 -0.47
CA SER A 113 -53.10 -8.68 0.64
C SER A 113 -51.73 -9.27 1.01
N LYS A 114 -50.61 -8.75 0.45
CA LYS A 114 -49.26 -9.27 0.68
C LYS A 114 -48.41 -8.29 1.49
N ARG A 115 -47.95 -8.75 2.67
CA ARG A 115 -47.00 -8.05 3.56
C ARG A 115 -45.68 -7.63 2.88
N SER A 116 -45.33 -8.26 1.75
CA SER A 116 -44.20 -7.86 0.89
C SER A 116 -44.38 -6.48 0.27
N ASP A 117 -45.59 -6.18 -0.19
CA ASP A 117 -45.86 -4.99 -1.00
C ASP A 117 -45.85 -3.72 -0.13
N GLN A 118 -46.26 -3.87 1.15
CA GLN A 118 -46.22 -2.78 2.14
C GLN A 118 -44.78 -2.33 2.44
N ARG A 119 -43.86 -3.30 2.56
CA ARG A 119 -42.43 -3.02 2.77
C ARG A 119 -41.82 -2.36 1.55
N LEU A 120 -42.10 -2.88 0.36
CA LEU A 120 -41.63 -2.31 -0.90
C LEU A 120 -42.11 -0.86 -1.09
N HIS A 121 -43.35 -0.54 -0.69
CA HIS A 121 -43.87 0.82 -0.76
C HIS A 121 -43.10 1.78 0.16
N LEU A 122 -42.90 1.40 1.43
CA LEU A 122 -42.08 2.17 2.38
C LEU A 122 -40.64 2.35 1.86
N GLU A 123 -40.04 1.28 1.34
CA GLU A 123 -38.70 1.34 0.77
C GLU A 123 -38.60 2.32 -0.39
N ASN A 124 -39.60 2.34 -1.28
CA ASN A 124 -39.64 3.26 -2.41
C ASN A 124 -39.81 4.72 -1.96
N ILE A 125 -40.61 4.99 -0.92
CA ILE A 125 -40.75 6.34 -0.35
C ILE A 125 -39.43 6.79 0.26
N VAL A 126 -38.81 5.97 1.11
CA VAL A 126 -37.54 6.31 1.76
C VAL A 126 -36.43 6.52 0.73
N LYS A 127 -36.31 5.62 -0.25
CA LYS A 127 -35.34 5.77 -1.35
C LYS A 127 -35.60 7.04 -2.17
N GLY A 128 -36.86 7.32 -2.50
CA GLY A 128 -37.23 8.52 -3.27
C GLY A 128 -36.90 9.83 -2.54
N ILE A 129 -37.13 9.90 -1.23
CA ILE A 129 -36.77 11.06 -0.41
C ILE A 129 -35.25 11.25 -0.35
N ILE A 130 -34.52 10.17 -0.06
CA ILE A 130 -33.05 10.22 0.04
C ILE A 130 -32.43 10.63 -1.31
N GLU A 131 -32.91 10.05 -2.42
CA GLU A 131 -32.43 10.37 -3.77
C GLU A 131 -32.74 11.81 -4.16
N GLY A 132 -33.99 12.24 -3.97
CA GLY A 132 -34.43 13.59 -4.30
C GLY A 132 -33.66 14.66 -3.54
N GLU A 133 -33.59 14.54 -2.21
CA GLU A 133 -32.98 15.56 -1.38
C GLU A 133 -31.45 15.61 -1.52
N THR A 134 -30.80 14.45 -1.63
CA THR A 134 -29.35 14.41 -1.90
C THR A 134 -29.04 15.02 -3.25
N ARG A 135 -29.86 14.76 -4.29
CA ARG A 135 -29.69 15.37 -5.62
C ARG A 135 -29.81 16.89 -5.57
N VAL A 136 -30.80 17.43 -4.85
CA VAL A 136 -30.97 18.89 -4.71
C VAL A 136 -29.74 19.51 -4.05
N LEU A 137 -29.26 18.92 -2.96
CA LEU A 137 -28.09 19.43 -2.24
C LEU A 137 -26.83 19.40 -3.12
N VAL A 138 -26.56 18.27 -3.78
CA VAL A 138 -25.38 18.11 -4.65
C VAL A 138 -25.43 19.09 -5.83
N SER A 139 -26.62 19.36 -6.38
CA SER A 139 -26.80 20.32 -7.48
C SER A 139 -26.46 21.76 -7.09
N SER A 140 -26.53 22.09 -5.80
CA SER A 140 -26.23 23.43 -5.28
C SER A 140 -24.75 23.68 -4.97
N MET A 141 -23.96 22.62 -4.81
CA MET A 141 -22.56 22.68 -4.38
C MET A 141 -21.59 22.44 -5.54
N THR A 142 -20.37 22.95 -5.40
CA THR A 142 -19.27 22.64 -6.33
C THR A 142 -18.65 21.29 -5.99
N MET A 143 -17.89 20.75 -6.94
CA MET A 143 -17.20 19.49 -6.75
C MET A 143 -16.15 19.57 -5.63
N GLU A 144 -15.44 20.70 -5.54
CA GLU A 144 -14.42 20.96 -4.53
C GLU A 144 -15.02 21.11 -3.12
N GLU A 145 -16.18 21.74 -2.99
CA GLU A 145 -16.87 21.90 -1.69
C GLU A 145 -17.32 20.54 -1.13
N ILE A 146 -17.88 19.67 -1.99
CA ILE A 146 -18.31 18.32 -1.60
C ILE A 146 -17.10 17.48 -1.12
N PHE A 147 -15.94 17.65 -1.77
CA PHE A 147 -14.74 16.86 -1.47
C PHE A 147 -13.93 17.40 -0.28
N SER A 148 -13.76 18.71 -0.18
CA SER A 148 -12.94 19.35 0.85
C SER A 148 -13.66 19.41 2.18
N GLU A 149 -14.98 19.62 2.15
CA GLU A 149 -15.81 19.77 3.35
C GLU A 149 -16.76 18.57 3.55
N ARG A 150 -16.23 17.35 3.50
CA ARG A 150 -17.04 16.11 3.58
C ARG A 150 -17.95 16.06 4.80
N GLU A 151 -17.46 16.52 5.95
CA GLU A 151 -18.23 16.56 7.20
C GLU A 151 -19.40 17.55 7.13
N VAL A 152 -19.20 18.70 6.48
CA VAL A 152 -20.25 19.70 6.29
C VAL A 152 -21.30 19.17 5.33
N PHE A 153 -20.87 18.55 4.23
CA PHE A 153 -21.75 17.87 3.29
C PHE A 153 -22.60 16.79 4.00
N LYS A 154 -21.97 15.89 4.77
CA LYS A 154 -22.66 14.84 5.54
C LYS A 154 -23.71 15.41 6.47
N LYS A 155 -23.38 16.49 7.21
CA LYS A 155 -24.32 17.15 8.13
C LYS A 155 -25.50 17.80 7.40
N ARG A 156 -25.27 18.42 6.23
CA ARG A 156 -26.33 19.01 5.41
C ARG A 156 -27.26 17.94 4.82
N VAL A 157 -26.69 16.88 4.22
CA VAL A 157 -27.45 15.72 3.71
C VAL A 157 -28.31 15.13 4.82
N PHE A 158 -27.72 14.88 6.00
CA PHE A 158 -28.43 14.31 7.13
C PHE A 158 -29.60 15.20 7.59
N ARG A 159 -29.37 16.51 7.75
CA ARG A 159 -30.40 17.45 8.24
C ARG A 159 -31.60 17.51 7.29
N ASN A 160 -31.34 17.66 5.99
CA ASN A 160 -32.43 17.82 5.03
C ASN A 160 -33.24 16.53 4.88
N ILE A 161 -32.58 15.37 4.76
CA ILE A 161 -33.26 14.08 4.68
C ILE A 161 -34.04 13.81 5.97
N GLN A 162 -33.46 14.10 7.14
CA GLN A 162 -34.14 13.92 8.43
C GLN A 162 -35.40 14.81 8.55
N GLY A 163 -35.38 16.01 7.98
CA GLY A 163 -36.53 16.92 7.94
C GLY A 163 -37.69 16.41 7.09
N GLU A 164 -37.42 15.68 6.02
CA GLU A 164 -38.45 15.04 5.20
C GLU A 164 -38.93 13.70 5.79
N LEU A 165 -38.01 12.89 6.32
CA LEU A 165 -38.33 11.59 6.94
C LEU A 165 -39.16 11.73 8.22
N SER A 166 -38.95 12.80 9.00
CA SER A 166 -39.71 13.05 10.24
C SER A 166 -41.21 13.24 9.99
N LYS A 167 -41.60 13.75 8.80
CA LYS A 167 -43.02 13.87 8.40
C LYS A 167 -43.73 12.52 8.31
N PHE A 168 -42.98 11.44 8.07
CA PHE A 168 -43.46 10.06 8.03
C PHE A 168 -43.23 9.30 9.34
N GLY A 169 -42.73 9.98 10.39
CA GLY A 169 -42.38 9.35 11.66
C GLY A 169 -41.11 8.51 11.61
N LEU A 170 -40.24 8.74 10.62
CA LEU A 170 -38.99 8.03 10.42
C LEU A 170 -37.79 8.87 10.90
N ARG A 171 -36.77 8.18 11.40
CA ARG A 171 -35.51 8.74 11.87
C ARG A 171 -34.33 7.98 11.27
N ILE A 172 -33.29 8.72 10.92
CA ILE A 172 -32.00 8.19 10.52
C ILE A 172 -31.20 7.88 11.78
N PHE A 173 -30.87 6.61 11.98
CA PHE A 173 -30.00 6.16 13.08
C PHE A 173 -28.53 6.25 12.70
N ASN A 174 -28.21 5.93 11.44
CA ASN A 174 -26.85 5.97 10.93
C ASN A 174 -26.84 6.40 9.46
N CYS A 175 -25.80 7.13 9.07
CA CYS A 175 -25.53 7.50 7.69
C CYS A 175 -24.05 7.25 7.42
N ASN A 176 -23.79 6.33 6.51
CA ASN A 176 -22.46 6.04 6.02
C ASN A 176 -22.36 6.41 4.54
N VAL A 177 -21.56 7.44 4.25
CA VAL A 177 -21.23 7.86 2.88
C VAL A 177 -19.90 7.22 2.53
N LYS A 178 -19.89 6.31 1.55
CA LYS A 178 -18.66 5.71 1.05
C LYS A 178 -17.91 6.72 0.17
N GLU A 179 -16.71 6.34 -0.28
CA GLU A 179 -15.91 7.19 -1.15
C GLU A 179 -16.66 7.53 -2.46
N LEU A 180 -16.67 8.82 -2.79
CA LEU A 180 -17.28 9.35 -4.00
C LEU A 180 -16.55 8.79 -5.22
N LYS A 181 -17.31 8.35 -6.22
CA LYS A 181 -16.74 7.81 -7.46
C LYS A 181 -17.20 8.65 -8.65
N ASP A 182 -16.33 8.71 -9.66
CA ASP A 182 -16.69 9.24 -10.97
C ASP A 182 -17.86 8.41 -11.53
N ALA A 183 -18.79 9.09 -12.22
CA ALA A 183 -19.68 8.39 -13.13
C ALA A 183 -18.86 7.74 -14.26
N PRO A 184 -19.33 6.66 -14.91
CA PRO A 184 -18.58 5.95 -15.97
C PRO A 184 -18.09 6.83 -17.14
N SER A 185 -18.70 8.00 -17.31
CA SER A 185 -18.40 9.00 -18.34
C SER A 185 -17.33 10.04 -17.94
N SER A 186 -16.93 10.11 -16.67
CA SER A 186 -16.02 11.12 -16.11
C SER A 186 -14.71 10.52 -15.62
N LYS A 187 -13.60 11.26 -15.78
CA LYS A 187 -12.26 10.93 -15.25
C LYS A 187 -11.72 12.01 -14.31
N TYR A 188 -12.62 12.79 -13.71
CA TYR A 188 -12.27 13.95 -12.92
C TYR A 188 -11.53 13.56 -11.64
N PHE A 189 -12.02 12.56 -10.90
CA PHE A 189 -11.37 12.10 -9.66
C PHE A 189 -10.02 11.44 -9.92
N GLU A 190 -9.89 10.66 -10.99
CA GLU A 190 -8.61 10.06 -11.38
C GLU A 190 -7.56 11.17 -11.65
N SER A 191 -7.97 12.20 -12.39
CA SER A 191 -7.10 13.33 -12.74
C SER A 191 -6.77 14.21 -11.52
N LEU A 192 -7.76 14.45 -10.65
CA LEU A 192 -7.57 15.22 -9.42
C LEU A 192 -6.63 14.50 -8.44
N SER A 193 -6.81 13.20 -8.26
CA SER A 193 -5.92 12.37 -7.44
C SER A 193 -4.48 12.39 -7.97
N ARG A 194 -4.31 12.23 -9.30
CA ARG A 194 -3.00 12.34 -9.94
C ARG A 194 -2.38 13.72 -9.73
N LYS A 195 -3.14 14.81 -9.92
CA LYS A 195 -2.67 16.19 -9.67
C LYS A 195 -2.27 16.40 -8.21
N ALA A 196 -3.03 15.88 -7.25
CA ALA A 196 -2.71 16.00 -5.83
C ALA A 196 -1.40 15.25 -5.49
N HIS A 197 -1.21 14.04 -6.01
CA HIS A 197 0.04 13.28 -5.85
C HIS A 197 1.24 13.98 -6.51
N GLU A 198 1.08 14.48 -7.73
CA GLU A 198 2.13 15.25 -8.42
C GLU A 198 2.45 16.56 -7.69
N SER A 199 1.44 17.27 -7.18
CA SER A 199 1.63 18.47 -6.38
C SER A 199 2.37 18.18 -5.07
N ALA A 200 2.01 17.11 -4.36
CA ALA A 200 2.68 16.72 -3.13
C ALA A 200 4.14 16.29 -3.37
N THR A 201 4.40 15.54 -4.44
CA THR A 201 5.77 15.15 -4.79
C THR A 201 6.62 16.34 -5.24
N ASN A 202 6.05 17.27 -6.03
CA ASN A 202 6.74 18.50 -6.41
C ASN A 202 7.03 19.40 -5.20
N GLN A 203 6.07 19.53 -4.28
CA GLN A 203 6.29 20.29 -3.04
C GLN A 203 7.42 19.67 -2.20
N ALA A 204 7.40 18.35 -2.01
CA ALA A 204 8.48 17.66 -1.31
C ALA A 204 9.84 17.85 -1.99
N ARG A 205 9.90 17.88 -3.33
CA ARG A 205 11.13 18.18 -4.08
C ARG A 205 11.61 19.61 -3.87
N ILE A 206 10.70 20.58 -3.81
CA ILE A 206 11.01 21.99 -3.52
C ILE A 206 11.58 22.09 -2.09
N ASP A 207 10.92 21.48 -1.11
CA ASP A 207 11.35 21.52 0.29
C ASP A 207 12.73 20.89 0.49
N VAL A 208 13.01 19.75 -0.18
CA VAL A 208 14.33 19.10 -0.16
C VAL A 208 15.39 19.98 -0.84
N ALA A 209 15.07 20.58 -1.99
CA ALA A 209 15.99 21.47 -2.68
C ALA A 209 16.31 22.72 -1.86
N GLU A 210 15.32 23.31 -1.19
CA GLU A 210 15.51 24.45 -0.29
C GLU A 210 16.36 24.09 0.92
N ALA A 211 16.11 22.93 1.53
CA ALA A 211 16.92 22.42 2.64
C ALA A 211 18.37 22.17 2.22
N GLN A 212 18.61 21.58 1.05
CA GLN A 212 19.95 21.39 0.50
C GLN A 212 20.64 22.72 0.19
N LEU A 213 19.93 23.68 -0.41
CA LEU A 213 20.46 25.02 -0.68
C LEU A 213 20.91 25.68 0.63
N ARG A 214 20.07 25.66 1.66
CA ARG A 214 20.39 26.23 2.97
C ARG A 214 21.59 25.52 3.63
N GLY A 215 21.65 24.19 3.54
CA GLY A 215 22.78 23.39 4.04
C GLY A 215 24.09 23.74 3.33
N ASN A 216 24.10 23.75 2.01
CA ASN A 216 25.28 24.04 1.18
C ASN A 216 25.77 25.48 1.35
N VAL A 217 24.86 26.45 1.43
CA VAL A 217 25.21 27.86 1.70
C VAL A 217 25.81 27.99 3.09
N GLY A 218 25.23 27.32 4.09
CA GLY A 218 25.78 27.27 5.45
C GLY A 218 27.19 26.68 5.48
N GLU A 219 27.42 25.55 4.80
CA GLU A 219 28.74 24.92 4.72
C GLU A 219 29.77 25.80 4.02
N ALA A 220 29.43 26.37 2.86
CA ALA A 220 30.31 27.25 2.09
C ALA A 220 30.67 28.51 2.88
N GLN A 221 29.71 29.10 3.59
CA GLN A 221 29.97 30.25 4.44
C GLN A 221 30.94 29.92 5.57
N ARG A 222 30.78 28.77 6.24
CA ARG A 222 31.68 28.33 7.32
C ARG A 222 33.08 28.00 6.82
N LYS A 223 33.20 27.38 5.64
CA LYS A 223 34.49 27.17 4.97
C LYS A 223 35.19 28.48 4.64
N GLY A 224 34.46 29.45 4.08
CA GLY A 224 35.03 30.78 3.78
C GLY A 224 35.48 31.54 5.03
N GLU A 225 34.72 31.47 6.13
CA GLU A 225 35.14 32.01 7.44
C GLU A 225 36.42 31.34 7.95
N GLN A 226 36.47 30.01 7.89
CA GLN A 226 37.63 29.22 8.31
C GLN A 226 38.89 29.59 7.50
N GLU A 227 38.77 29.69 6.17
CA GLU A 227 39.90 30.06 5.30
C GLU A 227 40.43 31.47 5.59
N ARG A 228 39.54 32.45 5.85
CA ARG A 228 39.94 33.80 6.24
C ARG A 228 40.70 33.82 7.57
N GLU A 229 40.23 33.08 8.57
CA GLU A 229 40.93 32.98 9.86
C GLU A 229 42.29 32.27 9.72
N ILE A 230 42.36 31.19 8.94
CA ILE A 230 43.64 30.52 8.65
C ILE A 230 44.61 31.48 7.94
N ALA A 231 44.14 32.24 6.94
CA ALA A 231 44.96 33.22 6.24
C ALA A 231 45.49 34.31 7.20
N LYS A 232 44.65 34.78 8.13
CA LYS A 232 45.02 35.75 9.17
C LYS A 232 46.06 35.19 10.12
N ILE A 233 45.89 33.95 10.60
CA ILE A 233 46.86 33.27 11.47
C ILE A 233 48.19 33.07 10.73
N ASN A 234 48.16 32.65 9.46
CA ASN A 234 49.36 32.47 8.66
C ASN A 234 50.11 33.79 8.43
N ALA A 235 49.38 34.87 8.14
CA ALA A 235 49.96 36.21 8.02
C ALA A 235 50.60 36.66 9.34
N GLN A 236 49.92 36.48 10.48
CA GLN A 236 50.49 36.78 11.80
C GLN A 236 51.72 35.93 12.12
N THR A 237 51.69 34.65 11.78
CA THR A 237 52.82 33.74 11.99
C THR A 237 54.02 34.12 11.12
N ALA A 238 53.77 34.59 9.88
CA ALA A 238 54.81 35.10 9.01
C ALA A 238 55.47 36.36 9.58
N VAL A 239 54.68 37.33 10.08
CA VAL A 239 55.19 38.54 10.74
C VAL A 239 56.00 38.19 11.99
N GLN A 240 55.50 37.29 12.85
CA GLN A 240 56.25 36.85 14.02
C GLN A 240 57.55 36.11 13.65
N LYS A 241 57.56 35.35 12.56
CA LYS A 241 58.81 34.75 12.05
C LYS A 241 59.80 35.82 11.62
N THR A 242 59.36 36.81 10.84
CA THR A 242 60.25 37.90 10.42
C THR A 242 60.77 38.70 11.60
N ASP A 243 59.94 38.97 12.62
CA ASP A 243 60.36 39.68 13.82
C ASP A 243 61.42 38.89 14.61
N ARG A 244 61.23 37.57 14.78
CA ARG A 244 62.24 36.71 15.41
C ARG A 244 63.54 36.62 14.60
N ASP A 245 63.44 36.60 13.27
CA ASP A 245 64.62 36.57 12.40
C ASP A 245 65.39 37.90 12.46
N ILE A 246 64.70 39.04 12.58
CA ILE A 246 65.30 40.36 12.81
C ILE A 246 66.00 40.38 14.18
N GLU A 247 65.34 39.92 15.24
CA GLU A 247 65.91 39.86 16.59
C GLU A 247 67.15 38.96 16.64
N ARG A 248 67.11 37.81 15.96
CA ARG A 248 68.26 36.91 15.82
C ARG A 248 69.41 37.57 15.06
N ALA A 249 69.13 38.22 13.94
CA ALA A 249 70.15 38.93 13.15
C ALA A 249 70.80 40.07 13.94
N GLN A 250 70.02 40.80 14.74
CA GLN A 250 70.55 41.83 15.65
C GLN A 250 71.44 41.22 16.74
N ALA A 251 71.01 40.12 17.37
CA ALA A 251 71.82 39.43 18.36
C ALA A 251 73.12 38.88 17.78
N GLU A 252 73.09 38.30 16.58
CA GLU A 252 74.28 37.81 15.87
C GLU A 252 75.22 38.97 15.49
N ALA A 253 74.69 40.10 15.00
CA ALA A 253 75.50 41.30 14.71
C ALA A 253 76.17 41.86 15.98
N HIS A 254 75.48 41.86 17.13
CA HIS A 254 76.04 42.25 18.42
C HIS A 254 77.14 41.28 18.89
N LEU A 255 76.96 39.97 18.72
CA LEU A 255 77.99 38.98 19.05
C LEU A 255 79.22 39.12 18.15
N ASP A 256 79.01 39.40 16.85
CA ASP A 256 80.11 39.57 15.89
C ASP A 256 80.90 40.86 16.15
N THR A 257 80.24 41.98 16.44
CA THR A 257 80.92 43.21 16.88
C THR A 257 81.72 42.95 18.15
N ARG A 258 81.15 42.25 19.13
CA ARG A 258 81.89 41.94 20.37
C ARG A 258 83.08 41.02 20.13
N ARG A 259 82.94 40.06 19.21
CA ARG A 259 84.01 39.13 18.82
C ARG A 259 85.13 39.84 18.08
N THR A 260 84.81 40.76 17.17
CA THR A 260 85.81 41.55 16.43
C THR A 260 86.56 42.51 17.34
N GLU A 261 85.90 43.14 18.33
CA GLU A 261 86.54 43.92 19.39
C GLU A 261 87.55 43.07 20.18
N LEU A 262 87.12 41.90 20.69
CA LEU A 262 87.99 41.00 21.44
C LEU A 262 89.18 40.48 20.60
N ASN A 263 88.94 40.12 19.34
CA ASN A 263 90.01 39.69 18.44
C ASN A 263 91.01 40.82 18.18
N ARG A 264 90.52 42.04 17.94
CA ARG A 264 91.39 43.22 17.76
C ARG A 264 92.25 43.45 19.00
N ASP A 265 91.70 43.31 20.20
CA ASP A 265 92.46 43.46 21.45
C ASP A 265 93.54 42.37 21.60
N VAL A 266 93.21 41.11 21.27
CA VAL A 266 94.17 40.01 21.25
C VAL A 266 95.28 40.25 20.22
N ASP A 267 94.94 40.73 19.03
CA ASP A 267 95.91 41.03 17.97
C ASP A 267 96.81 42.20 18.36
N ILE A 268 96.28 43.25 18.98
CA ILE A 268 97.08 44.36 19.52
C ILE A 268 98.02 43.84 20.62
N ALA A 269 97.54 43.00 21.53
CA ALA A 269 98.37 42.39 22.57
C ALA A 269 99.48 41.50 21.97
N ARG A 270 99.17 40.74 20.91
CA ARG A 270 100.15 39.91 20.19
C ARG A 270 101.19 40.75 19.47
N VAL A 271 100.79 41.81 18.76
CA VAL A 271 101.69 42.71 18.04
C VAL A 271 102.58 43.50 19.00
N THR A 272 102.03 43.97 20.12
CA THR A 272 102.82 44.67 21.15
C THR A 272 103.83 43.74 21.83
N ALA A 273 103.44 42.50 22.15
CA ALA A 273 104.35 41.48 22.66
C ALA A 273 105.43 41.13 21.63
N GLN A 274 105.08 40.98 20.35
CA GLN A 274 106.03 40.71 19.28
C GLN A 274 107.02 41.87 19.09
N ARG A 275 106.56 43.12 19.05
CA ARG A 275 107.45 44.29 18.97
C ARG A 275 108.37 44.40 20.18
N ALA A 276 107.89 44.04 21.36
CA ALA A 276 108.72 44.00 22.57
C ALA A 276 109.80 42.90 22.49
N LEU A 277 109.47 41.73 21.92
CA LEU A 277 110.43 40.66 21.64
C LEU A 277 111.43 41.07 20.56
N GLU A 278 110.99 41.69 19.46
CA GLU A 278 111.88 42.15 18.39
C GLU A 278 112.85 43.23 18.88
N SER A 279 112.41 44.19 19.70
CA SER A 279 113.30 45.17 20.34
C SER A 279 114.31 44.49 21.27
N ARG A 280 113.87 43.50 22.07
CA ARG A 280 114.76 42.69 22.92
C ARG A 280 115.76 41.89 22.08
N ASP A 281 115.33 41.35 20.94
CA ASP A 281 116.15 40.58 20.01
C ASP A 281 117.16 41.45 19.27
N GLU A 282 116.84 42.72 18.96
CA GLU A 282 117.80 43.67 18.41
C GLU A 282 118.87 44.08 19.43
N ASP A 283 118.49 44.25 20.69
CA ASP A 283 119.44 44.48 21.79
C ASP A 283 120.30 43.23 22.05
N LEU A 284 119.69 42.04 22.04
CA LEU A 284 120.39 40.75 22.14
C LEU A 284 121.28 40.48 20.93
N LYS A 285 120.91 40.87 19.71
CA LYS A 285 121.77 40.71 18.52
C LYS A 285 123.04 41.55 18.64
N LYS A 286 122.98 42.75 19.19
CA LYS A 286 124.19 43.54 19.50
C LYS A 286 125.08 42.84 20.52
N GLU A 287 124.48 42.18 21.53
CA GLU A 287 125.21 41.41 22.54
C GLU A 287 125.76 40.08 21.99
N VAL A 288 125.01 39.43 21.10
CA VAL A 288 125.38 38.17 20.45
C VAL A 288 126.40 38.39 19.35
N GLU A 289 126.47 39.53 18.66
CA GLU A 289 127.58 39.81 17.74
C GLU A 289 128.92 40.00 18.48
N LEU A 290 128.89 40.56 19.69
CA LEU A 290 130.04 40.58 20.60
C LEU A 290 130.43 39.15 21.06
N LYS A 291 129.46 38.25 21.27
CA LYS A 291 129.71 36.85 21.68
C LYS A 291 129.94 35.87 20.52
N ARG A 292 129.46 36.16 19.30
CA ARG A 292 129.64 35.34 18.07
C ARG A 292 131.09 35.35 17.62
N ALA A 293 131.80 36.45 17.82
CA ALA A 293 133.24 36.52 17.65
C ALA A 293 134.00 35.52 18.56
N GLY A 294 133.39 35.05 19.67
CA GLY A 294 133.97 34.06 20.57
C GLY A 294 133.45 32.62 20.41
N ALA A 295 132.32 32.40 19.74
CA ALA A 295 131.59 31.12 19.78
C ALA A 295 131.54 30.36 18.44
N GLU A 296 132.22 30.84 17.39
CA GLU A 296 132.36 30.10 16.12
C GLU A 296 133.18 28.80 16.24
N LEU A 297 133.80 28.54 17.40
CA LEU A 297 134.65 27.37 17.61
C LEU A 297 133.92 26.09 18.06
N GLU A 298 132.64 26.13 18.46
CA GLU A 298 131.98 24.97 19.12
C GLU A 298 130.67 24.46 18.47
N ARG A 299 130.25 24.98 17.31
CA ARG A 299 128.95 24.60 16.69
C ARG A 299 129.06 23.51 15.60
N LEU A 300 129.98 22.56 15.75
CA LEU A 300 130.14 21.42 14.82
C LEU A 300 129.90 20.05 15.48
N ARG A 301 129.20 19.96 16.62
CA ARG A 301 129.13 18.68 17.36
C ARG A 301 127.79 18.13 17.87
N ALA A 302 126.61 18.63 17.49
CA ALA A 302 125.39 17.96 17.98
C ALA A 302 124.17 18.08 17.08
N THR A 303 124.11 17.25 16.03
CA THR A 303 122.93 17.07 15.17
C THR A 303 122.37 15.64 15.24
N ASP A 304 122.68 14.87 16.29
CA ASP A 304 122.38 13.42 16.35
C ASP A 304 121.31 12.98 17.37
N VAL A 305 120.71 13.88 18.15
CA VAL A 305 119.81 13.46 19.26
C VAL A 305 118.31 13.51 18.93
N THR A 306 117.91 13.83 17.70
CA THR A 306 116.48 13.94 17.34
C THR A 306 115.90 12.69 16.66
N LYS A 307 116.74 11.73 16.24
CA LYS A 307 116.28 10.54 15.49
C LYS A 307 115.72 9.41 16.38
N ALA A 308 115.91 9.44 17.69
CA ALA A 308 115.50 8.36 18.59
C ALA A 308 114.05 8.48 19.11
N THR A 309 113.47 9.69 19.15
CA THR A 309 112.13 9.94 19.71
C THR A 309 110.99 9.52 18.78
N ILE A 310 111.20 9.57 17.46
CA ILE A 310 110.18 9.28 16.44
C ILE A 310 109.76 7.79 16.41
N ALA A 311 110.66 6.88 16.81
CA ALA A 311 110.39 5.43 16.76
C ALA A 311 109.51 4.91 17.91
N ARG A 312 109.28 5.72 18.96
CA ARG A 312 108.49 5.30 20.13
C ARG A 312 107.01 5.67 20.01
N GLU A 313 106.67 6.78 19.36
CA GLU A 313 105.28 7.22 19.14
C GLU A 313 104.55 6.41 18.07
N SER A 314 105.25 5.95 17.02
CA SER A 314 104.63 5.19 15.92
C SER A 314 104.03 3.84 16.35
N LYS A 315 104.49 3.28 17.48
CA LYS A 315 104.00 2.01 18.01
C LYS A 315 102.74 2.13 18.87
N GLN A 316 102.45 3.31 19.44
CA GLN A 316 101.22 3.53 20.20
C GLN A 316 100.00 3.73 19.28
N GLN A 317 100.16 4.47 18.18
CA GLN A 317 99.08 4.70 17.21
C GLN A 317 98.60 3.44 16.48
N ALA A 318 99.45 2.41 16.34
CA ALA A 318 99.07 1.17 15.67
C ALA A 318 98.13 0.28 16.50
N ALA A 319 98.15 0.42 17.84
CA ALA A 319 97.30 -0.37 18.74
C ALA A 319 95.90 0.22 18.90
N ASP A 320 95.78 1.56 18.92
CA ASP A 320 94.49 2.24 19.05
C ASP A 320 93.63 2.14 17.77
N ALA A 321 94.26 2.03 16.60
CA ALA A 321 93.57 1.84 15.32
C ALA A 321 92.83 0.49 15.24
N ALA A 322 93.45 -0.59 15.75
CA ALA A 322 92.88 -1.94 15.70
C ALA A 322 91.67 -2.11 16.65
N ALA A 323 91.63 -1.40 17.77
CA ALA A 323 90.49 -1.43 18.70
C ALA A 323 89.24 -0.74 18.11
N TYR A 324 89.42 0.33 17.34
CA TYR A 324 88.32 1.07 16.72
C TYR A 324 87.67 0.31 15.55
N GLU A 325 88.44 -0.46 14.76
CA GLU A 325 87.90 -1.27 13.67
C GLU A 325 86.96 -2.38 14.18
N VAL A 326 87.32 -3.05 15.28
CA VAL A 326 86.51 -4.13 15.88
C VAL A 326 85.20 -3.60 16.47
N GLU A 327 85.20 -2.42 17.11
CA GLU A 327 83.98 -1.80 17.63
C GLU A 327 83.07 -1.27 16.51
N ALA A 328 83.64 -0.74 15.43
CA ALA A 328 82.90 -0.28 14.26
C ALA A 328 82.20 -1.45 13.53
N GLU A 329 82.87 -2.60 13.39
CA GLU A 329 82.29 -3.81 12.78
C GLU A 329 81.16 -4.42 13.63
N ALA A 330 81.32 -4.42 14.97
CA ALA A 330 80.27 -4.90 15.88
C ALA A 330 79.01 -4.01 15.85
N ARG A 331 79.16 -2.69 15.77
CA ARG A 331 78.04 -1.74 15.62
C ARG A 331 77.36 -1.87 14.25
N ALA A 332 78.14 -2.00 13.18
CA ALA A 332 77.59 -2.19 11.83
C ALA A 332 76.73 -3.47 11.73
N ASN A 333 77.16 -4.55 12.39
CA ASN A 333 76.41 -5.82 12.40
C ASN A 333 75.12 -5.74 13.24
N GLN A 334 75.11 -5.04 14.38
CA GLN A 334 73.87 -4.82 15.15
C GLN A 334 72.86 -3.94 14.40
N GLU A 335 73.32 -2.88 13.75
CA GLU A 335 72.43 -1.98 13.01
C GLU A 335 71.88 -2.67 11.74
N ALA A 336 72.68 -3.49 11.08
CA ALA A 336 72.24 -4.33 9.96
C ALA A 336 71.18 -5.38 10.39
N SER A 337 71.30 -5.97 11.58
CA SER A 337 70.29 -6.91 12.08
C SER A 337 68.98 -6.21 12.45
N GLN A 338 69.05 -5.02 13.06
CA GLN A 338 67.86 -4.22 13.40
C GLN A 338 67.10 -3.78 12.13
N ARG A 339 67.81 -3.23 11.13
CA ARG A 339 67.17 -2.85 9.85
C ARG A 339 66.53 -4.03 9.12
N ARG A 340 67.12 -5.23 9.20
CA ARG A 340 66.53 -6.45 8.62
C ARG A 340 65.26 -6.89 9.37
N ALA A 341 65.26 -6.79 10.70
CA ALA A 341 64.09 -7.10 11.51
C ALA A 341 62.94 -6.11 11.26
N ASP A 342 63.24 -4.82 11.16
CA ASP A 342 62.25 -3.77 10.88
C ASP A 342 61.68 -3.89 9.46
N ALA A 343 62.52 -4.18 8.46
CA ALA A 343 62.08 -4.43 7.09
C ALA A 343 61.15 -5.65 6.99
N ALA A 344 61.47 -6.74 7.68
CA ALA A 344 60.63 -7.94 7.72
C ALA A 344 59.29 -7.68 8.42
N ALA A 345 59.29 -6.91 9.52
CA ALA A 345 58.05 -6.51 10.21
C ALA A 345 57.17 -5.59 9.35
N TYR A 346 57.77 -4.69 8.56
CA TYR A 346 57.05 -3.83 7.65
C TYR A 346 56.42 -4.60 6.48
N GLN A 347 57.16 -5.55 5.87
CA GLN A 347 56.61 -6.39 4.81
C GLN A 347 55.46 -7.28 5.31
N CYS A 348 55.58 -7.87 6.49
CA CYS A 348 54.49 -8.66 7.07
C CYS A 348 53.21 -7.84 7.29
N LYS A 349 53.33 -6.57 7.69
CA LYS A 349 52.18 -5.65 7.81
C LYS A 349 51.56 -5.31 6.46
N ILE A 350 52.38 -4.99 5.46
CA ILE A 350 51.91 -4.70 4.09
C ILE A 350 51.17 -5.90 3.50
N ASP A 351 51.74 -7.11 3.63
CA ASP A 351 51.13 -8.33 3.10
C ASP A 351 49.83 -8.70 3.83
N ALA A 352 49.76 -8.46 5.15
CA ALA A 352 48.54 -8.68 5.93
C ALA A 352 47.42 -7.70 5.52
N VAL A 353 47.76 -6.42 5.31
CA VAL A 353 46.80 -5.40 4.86
C VAL A 353 46.35 -5.69 3.42
N ALA A 354 47.28 -6.01 2.51
CA ALA A 354 46.97 -6.34 1.13
C ALA A 354 46.05 -7.57 1.00
N LYS A 355 46.27 -8.61 1.83
CA LYS A 355 45.39 -9.79 1.89
C LYS A 355 44.02 -9.47 2.47
N ALA A 356 43.94 -8.62 3.50
CA ALA A 356 42.67 -8.19 4.09
C ALA A 356 41.83 -7.37 3.09
N GLU A 357 42.47 -6.46 2.37
CA GLU A 357 41.83 -5.59 1.37
C GLU A 357 41.39 -6.38 0.12
N ALA A 358 42.20 -7.36 -0.32
CA ALA A 358 41.81 -8.29 -1.38
C ALA A 358 40.59 -9.13 -0.99
N ASN A 359 40.54 -9.66 0.24
CA ASN A 359 39.40 -10.44 0.74
C ASN A 359 38.13 -9.58 0.86
N TYR A 360 38.24 -8.34 1.33
CA TYR A 360 37.13 -7.39 1.40
C TYR A 360 36.59 -7.05 0.00
N ASN A 361 37.47 -6.76 -0.96
CA ASN A 361 37.09 -6.46 -2.34
C ASN A 361 36.49 -7.67 -3.07
N GLN A 362 36.94 -8.89 -2.77
CA GLN A 362 36.37 -10.12 -3.32
C GLN A 362 34.96 -10.36 -2.76
N THR A 363 34.77 -10.16 -1.45
CA THR A 363 33.47 -10.36 -0.80
C THR A 363 32.43 -9.32 -1.25
N THR A 364 32.80 -8.04 -1.33
CA THR A 364 31.88 -6.99 -1.82
C THR A 364 31.47 -7.21 -3.28
N LYS A 365 32.41 -7.53 -4.17
CA LYS A 365 32.09 -7.85 -5.57
C LYS A 365 31.20 -9.08 -5.70
N ASN A 366 31.42 -10.11 -4.89
CA ASN A 366 30.59 -11.32 -4.90
C ASN A 366 29.18 -11.04 -4.35
N THR A 367 29.05 -10.23 -3.30
CA THR A 367 27.72 -9.85 -2.77
C THR A 367 26.96 -8.99 -3.76
N ASP A 368 27.63 -8.06 -4.44
CA ASP A 368 27.02 -7.20 -5.45
C ASP A 368 26.58 -7.99 -6.68
N ALA A 369 27.40 -8.95 -7.12
CA ALA A 369 27.06 -9.86 -8.21
C ALA A 369 25.86 -10.76 -7.87
N LEU A 370 25.78 -11.28 -6.63
CA LEU A 370 24.65 -12.06 -6.16
C LEU A 370 23.37 -11.21 -6.08
N ALA A 371 23.45 -10.00 -5.52
CA ALA A 371 22.32 -9.08 -5.45
C ALA A 371 21.79 -8.72 -6.84
N TYR A 372 22.68 -8.48 -7.80
CA TYR A 372 22.30 -8.21 -9.19
C TYR A 372 21.62 -9.42 -9.84
N LYS A 373 22.16 -10.64 -9.65
CA LYS A 373 21.55 -11.87 -10.17
C LYS A 373 20.17 -12.12 -9.56
N THR A 374 20.01 -11.97 -8.25
CA THR A 374 18.72 -12.14 -7.56
C THR A 374 17.69 -11.13 -8.04
N ARG A 375 18.09 -9.87 -8.29
CA ARG A 375 17.19 -8.86 -8.86
C ARG A 375 16.73 -9.22 -10.28
N ASN A 376 17.66 -9.61 -11.14
CA ASN A 376 17.33 -10.00 -12.51
C ASN A 376 16.45 -11.26 -12.55
N ASP A 377 16.74 -12.26 -11.70
CA ASP A 377 15.92 -13.47 -11.61
C ASP A 377 14.50 -13.15 -11.10
N ALA A 378 14.37 -12.24 -10.12
CA ALA A 378 13.07 -11.78 -9.62
C ALA A 378 12.29 -10.97 -10.67
N GLU A 379 12.96 -10.08 -11.41
CA GLU A 379 12.35 -9.31 -12.50
C GLU A 379 11.92 -10.23 -13.65
N ALA A 380 12.73 -11.22 -14.02
CA ALA A 380 12.38 -12.22 -15.03
C ALA A 380 11.16 -13.06 -14.59
N TRP A 381 11.08 -13.45 -13.32
CA TRP A 381 9.93 -14.18 -12.79
C TRP A 381 8.65 -13.32 -12.79
N ALA A 382 8.75 -12.06 -12.38
CA ALA A 382 7.62 -11.12 -12.40
C ALA A 382 7.11 -10.88 -13.82
N TYR A 383 8.02 -10.70 -14.78
CA TYR A 383 7.67 -10.54 -16.19
C TYR A 383 7.00 -11.81 -16.76
N ALA A 384 7.55 -12.99 -16.47
CA ALA A 384 6.95 -14.26 -16.88
C ALA A 384 5.56 -14.49 -16.26
N ALA A 385 5.35 -14.10 -15.00
CA ALA A 385 4.05 -14.17 -14.34
C ALA A 385 3.03 -13.22 -14.98
N GLN A 386 3.43 -11.99 -15.32
CA GLN A 386 2.59 -11.03 -16.04
C GLN A 386 2.19 -11.56 -17.42
N GLN A 387 3.15 -12.07 -18.21
CA GLN A 387 2.87 -12.63 -19.53
C GLN A 387 1.95 -13.86 -19.46
N ARG A 388 2.08 -14.72 -18.44
CA ARG A 388 1.14 -15.83 -18.23
C ARG A 388 -0.26 -15.35 -17.89
N ALA A 389 -0.39 -14.38 -16.98
CA ALA A 389 -1.69 -13.82 -16.61
C ALA A 389 -2.37 -13.13 -17.81
N GLU A 390 -1.60 -12.42 -18.63
CA GLU A 390 -2.10 -11.78 -19.85
C GLU A 390 -2.50 -12.80 -20.93
N ALA A 391 -1.72 -13.88 -21.09
CA ALA A 391 -2.06 -14.98 -21.97
C ALA A 391 -3.35 -15.70 -21.53
N GLU A 392 -3.53 -15.96 -20.23
CA GLU A 392 -4.75 -16.55 -19.69
C GLU A 392 -5.97 -15.64 -19.85
N LEU A 393 -5.80 -14.33 -19.65
CA LEU A 393 -6.86 -13.35 -19.86
C LEU A 393 -7.28 -13.32 -21.34
N ASN A 394 -6.32 -13.28 -22.26
CA ASN A 394 -6.59 -13.31 -23.69
C ASN A 394 -7.22 -14.64 -24.14
N ALA A 395 -6.82 -15.77 -23.57
CA ALA A 395 -7.46 -17.06 -23.83
C ALA A 395 -8.93 -17.05 -23.41
N LYS A 396 -9.23 -16.59 -22.18
CA LYS A 396 -10.61 -16.49 -21.68
C LYS A 396 -11.45 -15.50 -22.47
N LEU A 397 -10.88 -14.38 -22.92
CA LEU A 397 -11.57 -13.44 -23.81
C LEU A 397 -11.94 -14.09 -25.14
N LYS A 398 -10.99 -14.79 -25.78
CA LYS A 398 -11.25 -15.51 -27.04
C LYS A 398 -12.24 -16.65 -26.87
N GLU A 399 -12.22 -17.36 -25.75
CA GLU A 399 -13.24 -18.36 -25.42
C GLU A 399 -14.62 -17.71 -25.26
N ALA A 400 -14.72 -16.57 -24.57
CA ALA A 400 -15.97 -15.83 -24.43
C ALA A 400 -16.50 -15.29 -25.76
N GLU A 401 -15.61 -14.76 -26.63
CA GLU A 401 -15.94 -14.36 -28.00
C GLU A 401 -16.41 -15.55 -28.83
N GLY A 402 -15.75 -16.71 -28.69
CA GLY A 402 -16.15 -17.95 -29.34
C GLY A 402 -17.56 -18.39 -28.93
N ILE A 403 -17.87 -18.35 -27.63
CA ILE A 403 -19.20 -18.66 -27.09
C ILE A 403 -20.24 -17.65 -27.60
N ALA A 404 -19.91 -16.36 -27.64
CA ALA A 404 -20.80 -15.33 -28.17
C ALA A 404 -21.08 -15.51 -29.67
N ALA A 405 -20.06 -15.83 -30.46
CA ALA A 405 -20.19 -16.14 -31.88
C ALA A 405 -21.02 -17.42 -32.11
N MET A 406 -20.85 -18.45 -31.27
CA MET A 406 -21.69 -19.65 -31.28
C MET A 406 -23.14 -19.32 -30.91
N ALA A 407 -23.36 -18.48 -29.90
CA ALA A 407 -24.70 -18.04 -29.52
C ALA A 407 -25.39 -17.26 -30.66
N ASP A 408 -24.67 -16.40 -31.36
CA ASP A 408 -25.18 -15.68 -32.54
C ASP A 408 -25.46 -16.63 -33.72
N ALA A 409 -24.59 -17.62 -33.95
CA ALA A 409 -24.82 -18.67 -34.94
C ALA A 409 -26.06 -19.51 -34.60
N TYR A 410 -26.25 -19.90 -33.34
CA TYR A 410 -27.46 -20.57 -32.88
C TYR A 410 -28.70 -19.68 -32.99
N GLY A 411 -28.58 -18.37 -32.75
CA GLY A 411 -29.65 -17.41 -33.01
C GLY A 411 -30.08 -17.41 -34.48
N LYS A 412 -29.12 -17.34 -35.41
CA LYS A 412 -29.37 -17.40 -36.86
C LYS A 412 -29.97 -18.74 -37.29
N LEU A 413 -29.49 -19.86 -36.75
CA LEU A 413 -30.05 -21.19 -37.01
C LEU A 413 -31.47 -21.32 -36.44
N SER A 414 -31.73 -20.78 -35.24
CA SER A 414 -33.08 -20.71 -34.64
C SER A 414 -34.05 -19.97 -35.55
N HIS A 415 -33.61 -18.87 -36.15
CA HIS A 415 -34.43 -18.16 -37.15
C HIS A 415 -34.64 -18.97 -38.44
N ALA A 416 -33.62 -19.67 -38.94
CA ALA A 416 -33.70 -20.47 -40.16
C ALA A 416 -34.61 -21.71 -40.01
N PHE A 417 -34.64 -22.35 -38.84
CA PHE A 417 -35.46 -23.54 -38.56
C PHE A 417 -36.86 -23.24 -38.00
N GLY A 418 -37.34 -21.99 -38.10
CA GLY A 418 -38.72 -21.63 -37.74
C GLY A 418 -38.97 -21.45 -36.24
N GLY A 419 -37.93 -21.18 -35.45
CA GLY A 419 -38.01 -20.86 -34.02
C GLY A 419 -37.21 -21.82 -33.12
N PRO A 420 -37.23 -21.57 -31.79
CA PRO A 420 -36.41 -22.31 -30.83
C PRO A 420 -36.69 -23.83 -30.81
N ALA A 421 -37.94 -24.22 -31.07
CA ALA A 421 -38.36 -25.62 -31.10
C ALA A 421 -37.77 -26.40 -32.30
N GLY A 422 -37.70 -25.77 -33.48
CA GLY A 422 -37.14 -26.41 -34.68
C GLY A 422 -35.62 -26.60 -34.59
N LEU A 423 -34.91 -25.62 -34.05
CA LEU A 423 -33.48 -25.73 -33.78
C LEU A 423 -33.17 -26.82 -32.75
N LEU A 424 -33.97 -26.92 -31.69
CA LEU A 424 -33.80 -27.94 -30.67
C LEU A 424 -33.99 -29.35 -31.25
N GLN A 425 -35.01 -29.53 -32.10
CA GLN A 425 -35.25 -30.79 -32.79
C GLN A 425 -34.09 -31.15 -33.74
N TYR A 426 -33.55 -30.18 -34.50
CA TYR A 426 -32.37 -30.40 -35.33
C TYR A 426 -31.13 -30.78 -34.50
N MET A 427 -30.84 -30.06 -33.42
CA MET A 427 -29.72 -30.37 -32.52
C MET A 427 -29.85 -31.74 -31.86
N MET A 428 -31.06 -32.17 -31.50
CA MET A 428 -31.31 -33.49 -30.93
C MET A 428 -31.08 -34.62 -31.95
N ILE A 429 -31.40 -34.37 -33.23
CA ILE A 429 -31.11 -35.31 -34.31
C ILE A 429 -29.60 -35.36 -34.58
N GLU A 430 -28.95 -34.20 -34.73
CA GLU A 430 -27.52 -34.09 -35.04
C GLU A 430 -26.63 -34.69 -33.93
N LYS A 431 -26.92 -34.37 -32.66
CA LYS A 431 -26.20 -34.93 -31.51
C LYS A 431 -26.59 -36.39 -31.21
N GLY A 432 -27.55 -36.96 -31.94
CA GLY A 432 -27.99 -38.33 -31.75
C GLY A 432 -28.64 -38.58 -30.39
N THR A 433 -29.16 -37.55 -29.71
CA THR A 433 -29.73 -37.68 -28.37
C THR A 433 -30.91 -38.65 -28.34
N TYR A 434 -31.65 -38.78 -29.46
CA TYR A 434 -32.68 -39.80 -29.60
C TYR A 434 -32.14 -41.24 -29.50
N VAL A 435 -30.94 -41.49 -30.04
CA VAL A 435 -30.27 -42.79 -29.95
C VAL A 435 -29.80 -43.05 -28.52
N GLU A 436 -29.28 -42.02 -27.85
CA GLU A 436 -28.84 -42.12 -26.46
C GLU A 436 -30.02 -42.33 -25.48
N LEU A 437 -31.12 -41.59 -25.66
CA LEU A 437 -32.36 -41.77 -24.90
C LEU A 437 -32.95 -43.17 -25.13
N ALA A 438 -32.95 -43.66 -26.38
CA ALA A 438 -33.39 -45.01 -26.69
C ALA A 438 -32.50 -46.08 -26.02
N LYS A 439 -31.18 -45.90 -26.02
CA LYS A 439 -30.24 -46.79 -25.31
C LYS A 439 -30.43 -46.74 -23.80
N ALA A 440 -30.57 -45.55 -23.22
CA ALA A 440 -30.79 -45.36 -21.78
C ALA A 440 -32.10 -46.01 -21.32
N ASN A 441 -33.19 -45.85 -22.08
CA ASN A 441 -34.47 -46.49 -21.83
C ASN A 441 -34.38 -48.01 -22.00
N ALA A 442 -33.67 -48.50 -23.03
CA ALA A 442 -33.44 -49.93 -23.21
C ALA A 442 -32.64 -50.53 -22.04
N THR A 443 -31.63 -49.83 -21.51
CA THR A 443 -30.92 -50.26 -20.30
C THR A 443 -31.76 -50.19 -19.04
N ALA A 444 -32.64 -49.20 -18.89
CA ALA A 444 -33.56 -49.10 -17.76
C ALA A 444 -34.60 -50.23 -17.77
N ILE A 445 -35.10 -50.62 -18.94
CA ILE A 445 -36.05 -51.74 -19.10
C ILE A 445 -35.35 -53.09 -18.90
N LYS A 446 -34.08 -53.22 -19.28
CA LYS A 446 -33.29 -54.45 -19.12
C LYS A 446 -33.15 -54.92 -17.66
N GLY A 447 -33.36 -54.03 -16.68
CA GLY A 447 -33.30 -54.33 -15.25
C GLY A 447 -34.66 -54.65 -14.59
N LEU A 448 -35.77 -54.54 -15.31
CA LEU A 448 -37.09 -54.92 -14.80
C LEU A 448 -37.35 -56.39 -15.14
N GLU A 449 -37.19 -57.28 -14.16
CA GLU A 449 -37.81 -58.60 -14.19
C GLU A 449 -39.25 -58.46 -13.65
N PRO A 450 -40.29 -58.34 -14.49
CA PRO A 450 -41.66 -58.30 -13.97
C PRO A 450 -42.04 -59.67 -13.42
N LYS A 451 -42.18 -59.78 -12.09
CA LYS A 451 -42.91 -60.89 -11.47
C LYS A 451 -44.38 -60.80 -11.87
N ILE A 452 -44.76 -61.58 -12.87
CA ILE A 452 -46.16 -61.76 -13.26
C ILE A 452 -46.86 -62.56 -12.15
N SER A 453 -47.56 -61.89 -11.24
CA SER A 453 -48.49 -62.55 -10.33
C SER A 453 -49.88 -62.58 -10.98
N VAL A 454 -50.23 -63.74 -11.54
CA VAL A 454 -51.60 -64.01 -12.01
C VAL A 454 -52.47 -64.27 -10.77
N TRP A 455 -53.37 -63.34 -10.43
CA TRP A 455 -54.47 -63.62 -9.50
C TRP A 455 -55.69 -64.05 -10.33
N ASN A 456 -56.06 -65.32 -10.20
CA ASN A 456 -57.24 -65.90 -10.82
C ASN A 456 -58.33 -66.06 -9.74
N THR A 457 -59.36 -65.21 -9.77
CA THR A 457 -60.62 -65.42 -9.05
C THR A 457 -61.73 -65.38 -10.08
N GLY A 458 -62.16 -66.56 -10.52
CA GLY A 458 -62.93 -66.75 -11.74
C GLY A 458 -64.45 -66.62 -11.61
N SER A 459 -65.07 -66.44 -12.78
CA SER A 459 -66.29 -67.15 -13.19
C SER A 459 -66.19 -67.43 -14.70
N GLN A 460 -66.30 -68.71 -15.08
CA GLN A 460 -65.95 -69.31 -16.37
C GLN A 460 -66.68 -68.76 -17.61
N GLY A 461 -65.96 -68.73 -18.75
CA GLY A 461 -66.54 -68.57 -20.10
C GLY A 461 -65.54 -68.40 -21.26
N GLN A 462 -64.65 -69.37 -21.47
CA GLN A 462 -63.96 -69.78 -22.72
C GLN A 462 -63.60 -68.71 -23.81
N GLY A 463 -62.31 -68.34 -23.88
CA GLY A 463 -61.56 -68.19 -25.15
C GLY A 463 -61.23 -66.78 -25.67
N ASN A 464 -60.15 -66.14 -25.18
CA ASN A 464 -59.04 -65.54 -25.98
C ASN A 464 -57.99 -64.87 -25.04
N GLU A 465 -56.90 -65.57 -24.72
CA GLU A 465 -55.90 -65.15 -23.69
C GLU A 465 -54.88 -64.10 -24.15
N ALA A 466 -54.86 -63.69 -25.42
CA ALA A 466 -53.86 -62.75 -25.95
C ALA A 466 -54.29 -61.26 -25.92
N THR A 467 -55.59 -60.98 -25.90
CA THR A 467 -56.12 -59.61 -26.02
C THR A 467 -56.35 -58.91 -24.68
N ASP A 468 -56.65 -59.66 -23.60
CA ASP A 468 -56.87 -59.10 -22.26
C ASP A 468 -55.57 -58.85 -21.48
N THR A 469 -54.50 -59.60 -21.80
CA THR A 469 -53.15 -59.36 -21.29
C THR A 469 -52.53 -58.10 -21.90
N MET A 470 -52.77 -57.81 -23.18
CA MET A 470 -52.34 -56.56 -23.83
C MET A 470 -53.08 -55.33 -23.30
N ARG A 471 -54.37 -55.44 -22.97
CA ARG A 471 -55.19 -54.30 -22.51
C ARG A 471 -54.81 -53.83 -21.11
N ASN A 472 -54.44 -54.75 -20.21
CA ASN A 472 -53.94 -54.42 -18.87
C ASN A 472 -52.49 -53.91 -18.88
N VAL A 473 -51.62 -54.36 -19.79
CA VAL A 473 -50.28 -53.77 -20.00
C VAL A 473 -50.37 -52.34 -20.54
N TYR A 474 -51.37 -52.06 -21.39
CA TYR A 474 -51.63 -50.72 -21.91
C TYR A 474 -52.17 -49.73 -20.85
N GLN A 475 -52.83 -50.24 -19.80
CA GLN A 475 -53.35 -49.44 -18.68
C GLN A 475 -52.35 -49.29 -17.51
N MET A 476 -51.33 -50.15 -17.44
CA MET A 476 -50.24 -50.08 -16.44
C MET A 476 -49.07 -49.17 -16.86
N LEU A 477 -49.17 -48.46 -17.99
CA LEU A 477 -48.28 -47.34 -18.30
C LEU A 477 -48.83 -46.07 -17.63
N PRO A 478 -48.22 -45.57 -16.52
CA PRO A 478 -48.42 -44.18 -16.13
C PRO A 478 -47.81 -43.29 -17.23
N PRO A 479 -48.15 -42.00 -17.28
CA PRO A 479 -47.91 -41.17 -18.44
C PRO A 479 -46.44 -40.71 -18.47
N LEU A 480 -45.52 -41.59 -18.85
CA LEU A 480 -44.12 -41.25 -19.08
C LEU A 480 -43.97 -40.10 -20.10
N MET A 481 -44.95 -39.97 -21.00
CA MET A 481 -45.00 -38.93 -22.03
C MET A 481 -45.49 -37.56 -21.52
N THR A 482 -46.34 -37.50 -20.49
CA THR A 482 -46.70 -36.20 -19.88
C THR A 482 -45.63 -35.76 -18.90
N THR A 483 -44.96 -36.68 -18.20
CA THR A 483 -43.83 -36.33 -17.33
C THR A 483 -42.61 -35.83 -18.11
N ILE A 484 -42.37 -36.32 -19.33
CA ILE A 484 -41.33 -35.77 -20.21
C ILE A 484 -41.73 -34.39 -20.72
N ASN A 485 -43.00 -34.17 -21.08
CA ASN A 485 -43.50 -32.86 -21.47
C ASN A 485 -43.48 -31.84 -20.29
N GLU A 486 -43.82 -32.28 -19.08
CA GLU A 486 -43.83 -31.47 -17.85
C GLU A 486 -42.42 -31.19 -17.30
N GLN A 487 -41.46 -32.10 -17.49
CA GLN A 487 -40.07 -31.91 -17.02
C GLN A 487 -39.15 -31.25 -18.05
N THR A 488 -39.46 -31.32 -19.37
CA THR A 488 -38.58 -30.79 -20.43
C THR A 488 -39.21 -29.72 -21.33
N GLY A 489 -40.53 -29.53 -21.30
CA GLY A 489 -41.25 -28.47 -22.03
C GLY A 489 -41.34 -28.66 -23.55
N ILE A 490 -41.05 -29.84 -24.08
CA ILE A 490 -40.99 -30.10 -25.53
C ILE A 490 -42.18 -30.96 -25.97
N THR A 491 -43.03 -30.40 -26.83
CA THR A 491 -44.10 -31.12 -27.53
C THR A 491 -43.60 -31.63 -28.89
N LEU A 492 -43.64 -32.95 -29.11
CA LEU A 492 -43.24 -33.59 -30.38
C LEU A 492 -44.30 -33.34 -31.50
N PRO A 493 -43.92 -33.32 -32.79
CA PRO A 493 -44.83 -32.98 -33.89
C PRO A 493 -45.97 -33.98 -34.12
N GLU A 494 -47.17 -33.46 -34.42
CA GLU A 494 -48.45 -34.20 -34.48
C GLU A 494 -48.54 -35.32 -35.54
N TRP A 495 -47.67 -35.33 -36.55
CA TRP A 495 -47.74 -36.32 -37.65
C TRP A 495 -47.16 -37.69 -37.27
N GLN A 496 -46.49 -37.83 -36.12
CA GLN A 496 -45.83 -39.07 -35.73
C GLN A 496 -46.62 -39.92 -34.72
N PHE A 497 -47.67 -39.40 -34.08
CA PHE A 497 -48.35 -40.13 -32.98
C PHE A 497 -49.88 -40.15 -32.96
N GLY A 498 -50.58 -39.44 -33.85
CA GLY A 498 -52.04 -39.51 -33.90
C GLY A 498 -52.73 -38.93 -32.65
N LYS A 499 -53.96 -38.45 -32.80
CA LYS A 499 -54.63 -37.62 -31.79
C LYS A 499 -54.98 -38.40 -30.51
N LEU A 500 -54.57 -37.85 -29.35
CA LEU A 500 -55.12 -38.05 -28.00
C LEU A 500 -54.99 -36.68 -27.30
N ASN A 501 -55.99 -36.00 -26.73
CA ASN A 501 -57.34 -36.38 -26.35
C ASN A 501 -58.19 -35.09 -26.20
N ALA A 502 -59.34 -35.00 -26.87
CA ALA A 502 -60.38 -34.04 -26.54
C ALA A 502 -61.24 -34.71 -25.45
N GLY A 503 -61.12 -34.29 -24.18
CA GLY A 503 -61.94 -34.89 -23.13
C GLY A 503 -61.73 -34.49 -21.68
N VAL A 504 -60.76 -33.63 -21.31
CA VAL A 504 -60.49 -33.35 -19.88
C VAL A 504 -60.71 -31.89 -19.44
N ASP A 505 -60.96 -30.94 -20.35
CA ASP A 505 -61.14 -29.53 -19.95
C ASP A 505 -62.59 -29.06 -19.76
N ALA A 506 -63.57 -29.98 -19.73
CA ALA A 506 -64.97 -29.63 -19.49
C ALA A 506 -65.35 -29.47 -17.99
N VAL A 507 -64.42 -29.62 -17.04
CA VAL A 507 -64.71 -29.51 -15.59
C VAL A 507 -64.08 -28.28 -14.91
N SER A 508 -63.21 -27.52 -15.57
CA SER A 508 -62.58 -26.32 -14.97
C SER A 508 -63.17 -24.97 -15.42
N GLN A 509 -64.24 -24.96 -16.24
CA GLN A 509 -64.86 -23.73 -16.75
C GLN A 509 -66.24 -23.39 -16.16
N GLU A 510 -66.59 -23.88 -14.97
CA GLU A 510 -67.68 -23.29 -14.16
C GLU A 510 -67.10 -22.48 -13.01
N GLY A 511 -66.57 -21.29 -13.30
CA GLY A 511 -66.08 -20.44 -12.22
C GLY A 511 -65.31 -19.19 -12.63
N LYS A 512 -65.84 -18.35 -13.51
CA LYS A 512 -65.84 -16.88 -13.35
C LYS A 512 -66.46 -16.17 -14.56
N LYS A 513 -67.66 -15.65 -14.30
CA LYS A 513 -68.38 -14.66 -15.10
C LYS A 513 -67.65 -13.30 -15.06
N LYS A 514 -67.64 -12.66 -16.24
CA LYS A 514 -67.34 -11.25 -16.59
C LYS A 514 -67.48 -10.18 -15.49
N VAL A 515 -66.57 -9.19 -15.51
CA VAL A 515 -66.87 -7.73 -15.53
C VAL A 515 -65.71 -7.03 -16.28
N ASN A 516 -65.88 -6.62 -17.55
CA ASN A 516 -65.96 -5.22 -18.06
C ASN A 516 -65.06 -4.22 -17.29
N GLY A 517 -64.21 -3.38 -17.87
CA GLY A 517 -63.96 -2.90 -19.24
C GLY A 517 -63.33 -1.49 -19.12
N THR A 518 -62.59 -1.04 -20.14
CA THR A 518 -62.35 0.37 -20.53
C THR A 518 -61.86 1.35 -19.45
N LYS A 519 -60.65 1.92 -19.54
CA LYS A 519 -60.12 2.76 -20.63
C LYS A 519 -58.60 2.76 -20.58
#